data_AF-A0A1S2R4T7-F1
#
_entry.id   AF-A0A1S2R4T7-F1
#
_cell.length_a   1.000
_cell.length_b   1.000
_cell.length_c   1.000
_cell.angle_alpha   90.00
_cell.angle_beta   90.00
_cell.angle_gamma   90.00
#
_symmetry.space_group_name_H-M   'P 1'
#
loop_
_entity.id
_entity.type
_entity.pdbx_description
1 polymer ?
#
loop_
_entity_poly.entity_id
_entity_poly.type
_entity_poly.pdbx_seq_one_letter_code
_entity_poly.pdbx_strand_id
1 'polypeptide(L)'
;MSKLLELVDEKKFGKGAIGFDNGFMINSHDDMVDYLIVEFEDRFEVYLNIYDNGKTPNRDFLAEGLAEDLEEAKEIAVRNLEKIAYQSH
;
A
#
# COMPACT_ATOMS: atom_id res chain seq x y z
N MET A 1 -8.22 5.87 -11.95
CA MET A 1 -6.83 6.03 -11.50
C MET A 1 -6.79 5.45 -10.10
N SER A 2 -5.78 4.66 -9.73
CA SER A 2 -5.73 4.08 -8.37
C SER A 2 -5.33 5.15 -7.36
N LYS A 3 -5.81 5.03 -6.11
CA LYS A 3 -5.43 5.94 -5.01
C LYS A 3 -3.92 5.98 -4.77
N LEU A 4 -3.21 4.87 -5.01
CA LEU A 4 -1.76 4.84 -4.90
C LEU A 4 -1.09 5.75 -5.94
N LEU A 5 -1.59 5.77 -7.19
CA LEU A 5 -1.03 6.65 -8.21
C LEU A 5 -1.30 8.12 -7.89
N GLU A 6 -2.49 8.44 -7.36
CA GLU A 6 -2.83 9.78 -6.89
C GLU A 6 -1.88 10.26 -5.77
N LEU A 7 -1.52 9.36 -4.84
CA LEU A 7 -0.57 9.65 -3.75
C LEU A 7 0.84 9.94 -4.29
N VAL A 8 1.32 9.12 -5.24
CA VAL A 8 2.66 9.29 -5.83
C VAL A 8 2.78 10.60 -6.64
N ASP A 9 1.67 11.07 -7.22
CA ASP A 9 1.63 12.34 -7.96
C ASP A 9 1.71 13.59 -7.06
N GLU A 10 1.64 13.43 -5.73
CA GLU A 10 1.77 14.55 -4.80
C GLU A 10 3.20 15.11 -4.78
N LYS A 11 3.34 16.44 -4.88
CA LYS A 11 4.64 17.15 -4.93
C LYS A 11 5.61 16.88 -3.78
N LYS A 12 5.14 16.29 -2.68
CA LYS A 12 5.94 16.03 -1.47
C LYS A 12 6.09 14.54 -1.17
N PHE A 13 5.43 13.66 -1.93
CA PHE A 13 5.49 12.23 -1.70
C PHE A 13 6.93 11.73 -1.83
N GLY A 14 7.36 10.89 -0.88
CA GLY A 14 8.72 10.34 -0.85
C GLY A 14 9.84 11.37 -0.70
N LYS A 15 9.55 12.63 -0.34
CA LYS A 15 10.60 13.65 -0.17
C LYS A 15 11.50 13.30 1.01
N GLY A 16 12.78 13.05 0.72
CA GLY A 16 13.77 12.65 1.72
C GLY A 16 13.93 11.13 1.85
N ALA A 17 13.24 10.35 1.00
CA ALA A 17 13.45 8.92 0.93
C ALA A 17 14.85 8.59 0.38
N ILE A 18 15.44 7.55 0.94
CA ILE A 18 16.76 7.01 0.58
C ILE A 18 16.63 5.72 -0.26
N GLY A 19 15.45 5.10 -0.28
CA GLY A 19 15.18 3.88 -1.02
C GLY A 19 13.71 3.78 -1.43
N PHE A 20 13.47 3.07 -2.53
CA PHE A 20 12.13 2.74 -3.03
C PHE A 20 12.13 1.32 -3.58
N ASP A 21 11.09 0.55 -3.26
CA ASP A 21 10.79 -0.73 -3.89
C ASP A 21 9.29 -0.79 -4.21
N ASN A 22 8.94 -1.29 -5.39
CA ASN A 22 7.56 -1.36 -5.82
C ASN A 22 7.32 -2.57 -6.73
N GLY A 23 6.06 -2.97 -6.80
CA GLY A 23 5.68 -4.10 -7.64
C GLY A 23 4.26 -4.53 -7.37
N PHE A 24 4.00 -5.79 -7.74
CA PHE A 24 2.70 -6.41 -7.60
C PHE A 24 2.84 -7.69 -6.79
N MET A 25 1.83 -8.00 -6.00
CA MET A 25 1.68 -9.28 -5.32
C MET A 25 0.24 -9.78 -5.44
N ILE A 26 0.05 -11.08 -5.25
CA ILE A 26 -1.28 -11.66 -5.03
C ILE A 26 -1.42 -11.89 -3.53
N ASN A 27 -2.49 -11.38 -2.93
CA ASN A 27 -2.76 -11.58 -1.50
C ASN A 27 -3.52 -12.88 -1.24
N SER A 28 -3.84 -13.15 0.04
CA SER A 28 -4.52 -14.39 0.44
C SER A 28 -5.98 -14.52 -0.03
N HIS A 29 -6.56 -13.43 -0.56
CA HIS A 29 -7.91 -13.38 -1.11
C HIS A 29 -7.94 -13.42 -2.64
N ASP A 30 -6.83 -13.84 -3.27
CA ASP A 30 -6.63 -13.87 -4.73
C ASP A 30 -6.74 -12.50 -5.43
N ASP A 31 -6.57 -11.41 -4.68
CA ASP A 31 -6.54 -10.06 -5.23
C ASP A 31 -5.13 -9.64 -5.65
N MET A 32 -5.03 -8.97 -6.79
CA MET A 32 -3.79 -8.28 -7.20
C MET A 32 -3.64 -6.99 -6.40
N VAL A 33 -2.48 -6.85 -5.75
CA VAL A 33 -2.14 -5.72 -4.89
C VAL A 33 -0.88 -5.06 -5.42
N ASP A 34 -0.99 -3.77 -5.72
CA ASP A 34 0.16 -2.91 -5.98
C ASP A 34 0.79 -2.58 -4.63
N TYR A 35 2.10 -2.78 -4.50
CA TYR A 35 2.84 -2.36 -3.31
C TYR A 35 3.85 -1.28 -3.65
N LEU A 36 4.07 -0.40 -2.69
CA LEU A 36 5.13 0.59 -2.70
C LEU A 36 5.73 0.70 -1.29
N ILE A 37 7.03 0.48 -1.21
CA ILE A 37 7.83 0.62 -0.02
C ILE A 37 8.71 1.85 -0.22
N VAL A 38 8.66 2.77 0.73
CA VAL A 38 9.49 3.96 0.78
C VAL A 38 10.35 3.89 2.03
N GLU A 39 11.66 3.97 1.85
CA GLU A 39 12.63 3.93 2.94
C GLU A 39 13.14 5.35 3.22
N PHE A 40 13.14 5.73 4.49
CA PHE A 40 13.74 6.93 5.04
C PHE A 40 14.84 6.54 6.03
N GLU A 41 15.66 7.50 6.46
CA GLU A 41 16.73 7.24 7.44
C GLU A 41 16.19 6.70 8.79
N ASP A 42 14.96 7.05 9.17
CA ASP A 42 14.36 6.75 10.47
C ASP A 42 13.14 5.84 10.40
N ARG A 43 12.64 5.50 9.21
CA ARG A 43 11.38 4.73 9.06
C ARG A 43 11.18 4.15 7.67
N PHE A 44 10.23 3.23 7.60
CA PHE A 44 9.64 2.68 6.39
C PHE A 44 8.16 3.07 6.29
N GLU A 45 7.75 3.42 5.08
CA GLU A 45 6.35 3.64 4.69
C GLU A 45 5.98 2.57 3.67
N VAL A 46 5.00 1.72 3.98
CA VAL A 46 4.52 0.65 3.10
C VAL A 46 3.07 0.95 2.70
N TYR A 47 2.84 1.03 1.41
CA TYR A 47 1.52 1.26 0.82
C TYR A 47 1.08 0.04 0.03
N LEU A 48 -0.18 -0.36 0.23
CA LEU A 48 -0.81 -1.47 -0.46
C LEU A 48 -2.10 -0.99 -1.11
N ASN A 49 -2.28 -1.25 -2.40
CA ASN A 49 -3.49 -0.90 -3.12
C ASN A 49 -4.04 -2.10 -3.87
N ILE A 50 -5.27 -2.49 -3.56
CA ILE A 50 -5.97 -3.51 -4.38
C ILE A 50 -6.36 -2.85 -5.70
N TYR A 51 -5.92 -3.43 -6.81
CA TYR A 51 -6.27 -3.00 -8.15
C TYR A 51 -7.30 -3.95 -8.74
N ASP A 52 -8.58 -3.64 -8.58
CA ASP A 52 -9.65 -4.32 -9.31
C ASP A 52 -9.88 -3.59 -10.63
N ASN A 53 -9.64 -4.29 -11.75
CA ASN A 53 -9.62 -3.83 -13.15
C ASN A 53 -10.98 -3.26 -13.65
N GLY A 54 -11.58 -2.32 -12.92
CA GLY A 54 -12.88 -1.73 -13.20
C GLY A 54 -14.08 -2.65 -12.99
N LYS A 55 -13.92 -3.83 -12.34
CA LYS A 55 -15.08 -4.67 -12.01
C LYS A 55 -15.86 -4.06 -10.85
N THR A 56 -17.18 -4.16 -10.91
CA THR A 56 -18.08 -3.66 -9.87
C THR A 56 -18.27 -4.73 -8.79
N PRO A 57 -18.19 -4.40 -7.49
CA PRO A 57 -17.86 -3.08 -6.94
C PRO A 57 -16.39 -2.73 -7.13
N ASN A 58 -16.10 -1.48 -7.51
CA ASN A 58 -14.71 -1.03 -7.72
C ASN A 58 -13.98 -1.02 -6.37
N ARG A 59 -13.01 -1.93 -6.20
CA ARG A 59 -12.21 -2.07 -4.99
C ARG A 59 -10.88 -1.35 -5.19
N ASP A 60 -10.89 -0.03 -5.00
CA ASP A 60 -9.70 0.82 -4.92
C ASP A 60 -9.45 1.19 -3.45
N PHE A 61 -8.90 0.22 -2.72
CA PHE A 61 -8.58 0.35 -1.30
C PHE A 61 -7.08 0.58 -1.16
N LEU A 62 -6.70 1.72 -0.60
CA LEU A 62 -5.34 2.04 -0.23
C LEU A 62 -5.20 1.84 1.28
N ALA A 63 -4.22 1.05 1.68
CA ALA A 63 -3.80 0.89 3.06
C ALA A 63 -2.33 1.29 3.21
N GLU A 64 -1.98 1.77 4.40
CA GLU A 64 -0.63 2.19 4.73
C GLU A 64 -0.16 1.55 6.04
N GLY A 65 1.16 1.39 6.16
CA GLY A 65 1.85 1.01 7.38
C GLY A 65 3.14 1.81 7.52
N LEU A 66 3.40 2.27 8.75
CA LEU A 66 4.52 3.14 9.10
C LEU A 66 5.21 2.54 10.33
N ALA A 67 6.51 2.27 10.25
CA ALA A 67 7.31 1.82 11.38
C ALA A 67 8.81 2.08 11.15
N GLU A 68 9.62 2.00 12.21
CA GLU A 68 11.09 2.05 12.10
C GLU A 68 11.67 0.79 11.44
N ASP A 69 10.96 -0.35 11.55
CA ASP A 69 11.31 -1.64 10.95
C ASP A 69 10.41 -1.96 9.75
N LEU A 70 11.01 -2.51 8.69
CA LEU A 70 10.30 -2.83 7.46
C LEU A 70 9.24 -3.93 7.65
N GLU A 71 9.52 -4.97 8.42
CA GLU A 71 8.56 -6.06 8.63
C GLU A 71 7.37 -5.59 9.45
N GLU A 72 7.60 -4.76 10.48
CA GLU A 72 6.50 -4.15 11.24
C GLU A 72 5.63 -3.25 10.34
N ALA A 73 6.23 -2.42 9.49
CA ALA A 73 5.49 -1.57 8.56
C ALA A 73 4.63 -2.41 7.59
N LYS A 74 5.16 -3.52 7.08
CA LYS A 74 4.42 -4.48 6.25
C LYS A 74 3.23 -5.09 7.01
N GLU A 75 3.45 -5.58 8.22
CA GLU A 75 2.39 -6.17 9.06
C GLU A 75 1.26 -5.17 9.32
N ILE A 76 1.59 -3.91 9.60
CA ILE A 76 0.61 -2.84 9.80
C ILE A 76 -0.18 -2.60 8.50
N ALA A 77 0.50 -2.47 7.37
CA ALA A 77 -0.13 -2.22 6.07
C ALA A 77 -1.09 -3.36 5.68
N VAL A 78 -0.66 -4.62 5.84
CA VAL A 78 -1.49 -5.81 5.58
C VAL A 78 -2.71 -5.83 6.50
N ARG A 79 -2.52 -5.63 7.81
CA ARG A 79 -3.63 -5.60 8.77
C ARG A 79 -4.64 -4.49 8.46
N ASN A 80 -4.16 -3.33 8.02
CA ASN A 80 -5.02 -2.22 7.62
C ASN A 80 -5.78 -2.53 6.33
N LEU A 81 -5.12 -3.15 5.34
CA LEU A 81 -5.78 -3.61 4.11
C LEU A 81 -6.89 -4.61 4.43
N GLU A 82 -6.61 -5.61 5.27
CA GLU A 82 -7.58 -6.63 5.67
C GLU A 82 -8.82 -6.02 6.32
N LYS A 83 -8.61 -5.04 7.21
CA LYS A 83 -9.71 -4.30 7.85
C LYS A 83 -10.58 -3.55 6.84
N ILE A 84 -9.96 -2.85 5.90
CA ILE A 84 -10.65 -1.98 4.95
C ILE A 84 -11.37 -2.81 3.88
N ALA A 85 -10.71 -3.85 3.35
CA ALA A 85 -11.17 -4.59 2.19
C ALA A 85 -12.06 -5.79 2.54
N TYR A 86 -11.87 -6.44 3.70
CA TYR A 86 -12.45 -7.76 3.97
C TYR A 86 -13.20 -7.88 5.29
N GLN A 87 -12.95 -7.02 6.30
CA GLN A 87 -13.64 -7.09 7.59
C GLN A 87 -15.01 -6.38 7.62
N SER A 88 -15.59 -6.07 6.45
CA SER A 88 -16.97 -5.57 6.35
C SER A 88 -17.99 -6.71 6.23
N HIS A 89 -18.09 -7.62 7.20
CA HIS A 89 -19.18 -8.61 7.32
C HIS A 89 -19.68 -8.71 8.77
#